data_AF-A0AAJ1BPS0-F1
#
_entry.id   AF-A0AAJ1BPS0-F1
#
_cell.length_a   1.000
_cell.length_b   1.000
_cell.length_c   1.000
_cell.angle_alpha   90.00
_cell.angle_beta   90.00
_cell.angle_gamma   90.00
#
_symmetry.space_group_name_H-M   'P 1'
#
loop_
_entity.id
_entity.type
_entity.pdbx_description
1 polymer ?
#
loop_
_entity_poly.entity_id
_entity_poly.type
_entity_poly.pdbx_seq_one_letter_code
_entity_poly.pdbx_strand_id
1 'polypeptide(L)'
;YPELADKYPISIHKHSSTAMPYNSDHAPFVYNLDDDEGSDKDYGRAIVCYGSGSTEYHTYLDTMDRFNEESLMVSGIIYGSLVRYLAYGD
;
A
#
# COMPACT_ATOMS: atom_id res chain seq x y z
N TYR A 1 16.62 -10.47 -9.49
CA TYR A 1 16.49 -9.54 -10.61
C TYR A 1 17.24 -8.24 -10.31
N PRO A 2 18.58 -8.21 -10.38
CA PRO A 2 19.37 -6.98 -10.19
C PRO A 2 18.91 -5.87 -11.16
N GLU A 3 18.65 -6.25 -12.40
CA GLU A 3 18.24 -5.35 -13.48
C GLU A 3 16.86 -4.69 -13.26
N LEU A 4 15.99 -5.30 -12.44
CA LEU A 4 14.66 -4.77 -12.17
C LEU A 4 14.71 -3.58 -11.21
N ALA A 5 15.63 -3.60 -10.23
CA ALA A 5 15.82 -2.51 -9.30
C ALA A 5 16.32 -1.24 -10.01
N ASP A 6 17.15 -1.40 -11.04
CA ASP A 6 17.69 -0.30 -11.84
C ASP A 6 16.66 0.31 -12.81
N LYS A 7 15.57 -0.43 -13.11
CA LYS A 7 14.53 -0.01 -14.07
C LYS A 7 13.56 1.02 -13.48
N TYR A 8 13.41 1.09 -12.15
CA TYR A 8 12.40 1.92 -11.49
C TYR A 8 13.00 2.85 -10.43
N PRO A 9 12.86 4.18 -10.58
CA PRO A 9 13.17 5.10 -9.50
C PRO A 9 12.12 4.96 -8.39
N ILE A 10 12.57 4.78 -7.14
CA ILE A 10 11.69 4.76 -5.97
C ILE A 10 11.57 6.19 -5.43
N SER A 11 10.34 6.71 -5.36
CA SER A 11 10.03 7.96 -4.67
C SER A 11 9.27 7.67 -3.37
N ILE A 12 9.69 8.31 -2.28
CA ILE A 12 9.01 8.20 -0.97
C ILE A 12 8.29 9.50 -0.68
N HIS A 13 6.96 9.42 -0.62
CA HIS A 13 6.10 10.54 -0.27
C HIS A 13 5.53 10.32 1.13
N LYS A 14 5.81 11.25 2.05
CA LYS A 14 5.23 11.25 3.38
C LYS A 14 3.95 12.08 3.36
N HIS A 15 2.85 11.49 3.80
CA HIS A 15 1.55 12.15 3.90
C HIS A 15 1.13 12.29 5.37
N SER A 16 0.23 13.23 5.67
CA SER A 16 -0.41 13.30 6.99
C SER A 16 -1.29 12.07 7.23
N SER A 17 -1.46 11.66 8.48
CA SER A 17 -2.25 10.46 8.87
C SER A 17 -3.70 10.50 8.36
N THR A 18 -4.27 11.70 8.25
CA THR A 18 -5.63 11.93 7.75
C THR A 18 -5.77 11.87 6.24
N ALA A 19 -4.66 11.77 5.49
CA ALA A 19 -4.71 11.78 4.03
C ALA A 19 -4.94 10.38 3.42
N MET A 20 -4.89 9.31 4.22
CA MET A 20 -5.20 7.98 3.73
C MET A 20 -6.72 7.78 3.57
N PRO A 21 -7.18 7.16 2.47
CA PRO A 21 -8.59 6.92 2.26
C PRO A 21 -9.13 5.79 3.16
N TYR A 22 -10.39 5.93 3.58
CA TYR A 22 -11.18 4.89 4.25
C TYR A 22 -11.90 4.04 3.18
N ASN A 23 -11.17 3.17 2.50
CA ASN A 23 -11.67 2.47 1.29
C ASN A 23 -11.28 0.99 1.20
N SER A 24 -10.65 0.42 2.23
CA SER A 24 -10.27 -0.98 2.28
C SER A 24 -10.09 -1.46 3.73
N ASP A 25 -9.69 -2.70 3.92
CA ASP A 25 -9.63 -3.38 5.22
C ASP A 25 -8.57 -2.81 6.16
N HIS A 26 -7.61 -2.02 5.68
CA HIS A 26 -6.65 -1.33 6.55
C HIS A 26 -7.33 -0.26 7.41
N ALA A 27 -8.47 0.27 7.00
CA ALA A 27 -9.04 1.47 7.58
C ALA A 27 -9.38 1.34 9.08
N PRO A 28 -10.03 0.26 9.56
CA PRO A 28 -10.23 0.06 11.00
C PRO A 28 -8.91 -0.01 11.79
N PHE A 29 -7.85 -0.61 11.22
CA PHE A 29 -6.55 -0.71 11.88
C PHE A 29 -5.75 0.60 11.87
N VAL A 30 -6.18 1.58 11.08
CA VAL A 30 -5.58 2.92 11.03
C VAL A 30 -6.34 3.91 11.90
N TYR A 31 -7.68 3.87 11.87
CA TYR A 31 -8.52 4.92 12.45
C TYR A 31 -9.21 4.53 13.76
N ASN A 32 -9.34 3.25 14.06
CA ASN A 32 -10.15 2.75 15.18
C ASN A 32 -9.29 2.05 16.24
N LEU A 33 -8.09 2.59 16.49
CA LEU A 33 -7.21 2.09 17.57
C LEU A 33 -7.66 2.59 18.95
N ASP A 34 -8.28 3.77 18.99
CA ASP A 34 -8.87 4.40 20.16
C ASP A 34 -10.21 5.06 19.80
N ASP A 35 -10.97 5.41 20.84
CA ASP A 35 -12.23 6.17 20.73
C ASP A 35 -11.98 7.69 20.77
N ASP A 36 -10.72 8.15 20.68
CA ASP A 36 -10.39 9.59 20.70
C ASP A 36 -10.62 10.19 19.30
N GLU A 37 -11.25 11.35 19.26
CA GLU A 37 -11.46 12.14 18.02
C GLU A 37 -10.76 13.51 18.08
N GLY A 38 -10.01 13.76 19.14
CA GLY A 38 -9.28 15.00 19.41
C GLY A 38 -7.86 15.04 18.84
N SER A 39 -7.05 15.97 19.36
CA SER A 39 -5.65 16.14 18.97
C SER A 39 -4.75 14.96 19.30
N ASP A 40 -5.20 14.12 20.22
CA ASP A 40 -4.41 13.04 20.82
C ASP A 40 -4.75 11.68 20.17
N LYS A 41 -5.55 11.67 19.10
CA LYS A 41 -5.92 10.47 18.34
C LYS A 41 -4.70 9.75 17.80
N ASP A 42 -4.54 8.48 18.18
CA ASP A 42 -3.51 7.62 17.63
C ASP A 42 -3.95 6.99 16.30
N TYR A 43 -3.09 7.14 15.30
CA TYR A 43 -3.29 6.54 13.99
C TYR A 43 -2.39 5.33 13.80
N GLY A 44 -2.99 4.23 13.36
CA GLY A 44 -2.26 3.06 12.92
C GLY A 44 -1.46 3.33 11.65
N ARG A 45 -0.46 2.49 11.41
CA ARG A 45 0.36 2.56 10.20
C ARG A 45 -0.10 1.48 9.23
N ALA A 46 -0.36 1.87 7.99
CA ALA A 46 -0.60 0.94 6.90
C ALA A 46 0.32 1.24 5.73
N ILE A 47 0.53 0.22 4.91
CA ILE A 47 1.26 0.33 3.65
C ILE A 47 0.30 -0.20 2.57
N VAL A 48 0.10 0.57 1.51
CA VAL A 48 -0.87 0.30 0.44
C VAL A 48 -0.23 0.49 -0.93
N CYS A 49 -0.55 -0.36 -1.92
CA CYS A 49 0.07 -0.36 -3.25
C CYS A 49 -0.92 -0.25 -4.40
N TYR A 50 -2.16 0.10 -4.12
CA TYR A 50 -3.11 0.34 -5.19
C TYR A 50 -2.78 1.71 -5.78
N GLY A 51 -2.66 1.78 -7.11
CA GLY A 51 -2.51 3.05 -7.83
C GLY A 51 -3.75 3.94 -7.69
N SER A 52 -3.88 4.99 -8.51
CA SER A 52 -4.99 5.95 -8.49
C SER A 52 -6.37 5.37 -8.89
N GLY A 53 -6.57 4.05 -8.78
CA GLY A 53 -7.71 3.32 -9.31
C GLY A 53 -7.53 3.04 -10.81
N SER A 54 -7.89 1.83 -11.23
CA SER A 54 -8.08 1.51 -12.64
C SER A 54 -9.50 1.94 -13.05
N THR A 55 -9.66 2.45 -14.27
CA THR A 55 -10.98 2.81 -14.83
C THR A 55 -11.92 1.61 -14.95
N GLU A 56 -11.38 0.40 -14.87
CA GLU A 56 -12.08 -0.86 -14.99
C GLU A 56 -12.55 -1.41 -13.64
N TYR A 57 -12.09 -0.83 -12.53
CA TYR A 57 -12.53 -1.21 -11.19
C TYR A 57 -14.06 -1.20 -11.08
N HIS A 58 -14.63 -2.23 -10.47
CA HIS A 58 -16.08 -2.46 -10.39
C HIS A 58 -16.81 -2.60 -11.73
N THR A 59 -16.11 -2.94 -12.82
CA THR A 59 -16.72 -3.27 -14.10
C THR A 59 -16.37 -4.67 -14.54
N TYR A 60 -17.09 -5.21 -15.53
CA TYR A 60 -16.77 -6.50 -16.14
C TYR A 60 -15.43 -6.49 -16.92
N LEU A 61 -14.79 -5.33 -17.06
CA LEU A 61 -13.52 -5.16 -17.77
C LEU A 61 -12.30 -5.46 -16.88
N ASP A 62 -12.50 -5.60 -15.57
CA ASP A 62 -11.45 -6.02 -14.62
C ASP A 62 -11.18 -7.51 -14.80
N THR A 63 -10.24 -7.82 -15.71
CA THR A 63 -9.98 -9.16 -16.24
C THR A 63 -8.48 -9.43 -16.33
N MET A 64 -8.11 -10.70 -16.47
CA MET A 64 -6.70 -11.11 -16.57
C MET A 64 -5.96 -10.52 -17.77
N ASP A 65 -6.67 -10.08 -18.82
CA ASP A 65 -6.04 -9.43 -19.98
C ASP A 65 -5.35 -8.10 -19.62
N ARG A 66 -5.67 -7.53 -18.45
CA ARG A 66 -5.03 -6.31 -17.92
C ARG A 66 -4.05 -6.58 -16.79
N PHE A 67 -3.88 -7.84 -16.40
CA PHE A 67 -2.95 -8.23 -15.38
C PHE A 67 -1.51 -7.98 -15.85
N ASN A 68 -0.72 -7.32 -15.00
CA ASN A 68 0.69 -7.06 -15.25
C ASN A 68 1.55 -7.87 -14.27
N GLU A 69 2.15 -8.94 -14.78
CA GLU A 69 2.97 -9.86 -13.97
C GLU A 69 4.18 -9.17 -13.34
N GLU A 70 4.85 -8.27 -14.08
CA GLU A 70 6.01 -7.52 -13.58
C GLU A 70 5.61 -6.62 -12.40
N SER A 71 4.46 -5.97 -12.46
CA SER A 71 3.92 -5.11 -11.40
C SER A 71 3.55 -5.91 -10.16
N LEU A 72 3.00 -7.12 -10.33
CA LEU A 72 2.76 -8.02 -9.20
C LEU A 72 4.09 -8.42 -8.54
N MET A 73 5.09 -8.80 -9.34
CA MET A 73 6.41 -9.19 -8.82
C MET A 73 7.09 -8.04 -8.08
N VAL A 74 7.10 -6.83 -8.65
CA VAL A 74 7.65 -5.63 -8.00
C VAL A 74 6.96 -5.36 -6.66
N SER A 75 5.62 -5.40 -6.63
CA SER A 75 4.86 -5.21 -5.38
C SER A 75 5.22 -6.27 -4.34
N GLY A 76 5.26 -7.55 -4.73
CA GLY A 76 5.61 -8.64 -3.84
C GLY A 76 7.03 -8.53 -3.27
N ILE A 77 8.00 -8.09 -4.07
CA ILE A 77 9.38 -7.86 -3.60
C ILE A 77 9.42 -6.73 -2.58
N ILE A 78 8.77 -5.59 -2.84
CA ILE A 78 8.78 -4.44 -1.94
C ILE A 78 8.13 -4.80 -0.60
N TYR A 79 6.91 -5.36 -0.62
CA TYR A 79 6.21 -5.73 0.62
C TYR A 79 6.87 -6.87 1.36
N GLY A 80 7.26 -7.93 0.65
CA GLY A 80 7.91 -9.07 1.26
C GLY A 80 9.20 -8.67 1.96
N SER A 81 10.00 -7.80 1.32
CA SER A 81 11.23 -7.28 1.91
C SER A 81 10.96 -6.40 3.13
N LEU A 82 9.96 -5.52 3.06
CA LEU A 82 9.59 -4.64 4.17
C LEU A 82 9.03 -5.42 5.37
N VAL A 83 8.12 -6.36 5.14
CA VAL A 83 7.57 -7.24 6.20
C VAL A 83 8.69 -8.07 6.83
N ARG A 84 9.59 -8.63 6.01
CA ARG A 84 10.77 -9.35 6.52
C ARG A 84 11.64 -8.46 7.39
N TYR A 85 11.91 -7.23 6.95
CA TYR A 85 12.71 -6.26 7.72
C TYR A 85 12.02 -5.87 9.03
N LEU A 86 10.71 -5.61 9.03
CA LEU A 86 9.98 -5.26 10.25
C LEU A 86 9.88 -6.42 11.25
N ALA A 87 9.83 -7.67 10.76
CA ALA A 87 9.70 -8.85 11.61
C ALA A 87 11.03 -9.38 12.14
N TYR A 88 12.11 -9.26 11.37
CA TYR A 88 13.40 -9.93 11.62
C TYR A 88 14.63 -9.05 11.35
N GLY A 89 14.44 -7.77 11.01
CA GLY A 89 15.55 -6.84 10.84
C GLY A 89 16.07 -6.40 12.19
N ASP A 90 17.31 -6.78 12.50
CA ASP A 90 18.10 -6.19 13.59
C ASP A 90 18.64 -4.81 13.19
#